data_AF-A0A424WA05-F1
#
_entry.id   AF-A0A424WA05-F1
#
_cell.length_a   1.000
_cell.length_b   1.000
_cell.length_c   1.000
_cell.angle_alpha   90.00
_cell.angle_beta   90.00
_cell.angle_gamma   90.00
#
_symmetry.space_group_name_H-M   'P 1'
#
loop_
_entity.id
_entity.type
_entity.pdbx_description
1 polymer ?
#
loop_
_entity_poly.entity_id
_entity_poly.type
_entity_poly.pdbx_seq_one_letter_code
_entity_poly.pdbx_strand_id
1 'polypeptide(L)'
;MVKIKPTFRHAYLMPLSQRRSLLKRIFASKITLLLIACNVAVYGVAGFLDSRAFESLSETSFLIDWGGNVPALTLSGEYWRLFTSMFLHVGFLHLAINMLALWSLGIILEARMRSWVFLGVYLLSGLCGSLATALWHRDDFFLSCGASGAILGIFGAAIVYGLHDRRMGRPHIPPGNLLFSLVLTFGAGFAFDVDNAAHLGGLLSGALLAGIALYGERLRPMTAAVVLAATGMLSAAALAAVTLANHDRDMQEQLAAAQFGRTLGKMGLLGSDQALWKAPSLDECIAGALSAAARDGSQTPDLRGCAKPGDRDLALLARFMPQQYQSCHAQIAGLRKLYTAAAAQEALTAADQYCELQTRIYGAVFQKDGAEIDPETARQTRLKMNFLLDTKGMYRTDSAQLRAQAAALKAILRRPGELALAVISRSGCPYWSCER
;
A
#
# COMPACT_ATOMS: atom_id res chain seq x y z
N MET A 1 58.63 -24.33 -42.70
CA MET A 1 57.28 -24.23 -43.31
C MET A 1 56.26 -24.73 -42.28
N VAL A 2 55.71 -23.84 -41.46
CA VAL A 2 54.75 -24.17 -40.39
C VAL A 2 53.34 -24.01 -40.96
N LYS A 3 52.58 -25.10 -41.03
CA LYS A 3 51.15 -25.08 -41.41
C LYS A 3 50.32 -24.59 -40.23
N ILE A 4 49.84 -23.35 -40.30
CA ILE A 4 48.79 -22.82 -39.41
C ILE A 4 47.45 -23.36 -39.92
N LYS A 5 46.74 -24.16 -39.11
CA LYS A 5 45.33 -24.52 -39.36
C LYS A 5 44.43 -23.37 -38.89
N PRO A 6 43.46 -22.92 -39.70
CA PRO A 6 42.48 -21.94 -39.24
C PRO A 6 41.34 -22.66 -38.51
N THR A 7 41.34 -22.63 -37.18
CA THR A 7 40.16 -22.95 -36.37
C THR A 7 39.36 -21.69 -36.11
N PHE A 8 38.55 -21.28 -37.09
CA PHE A 8 37.43 -20.37 -36.86
C PHE A 8 36.26 -20.83 -37.73
N ARG A 9 35.33 -21.55 -37.10
CA ARG A 9 33.88 -21.61 -37.39
C ARG A 9 33.29 -22.73 -36.55
N HIS A 10 32.62 -22.37 -35.46
CA HIS A 10 31.32 -22.91 -35.05
C HIS A 10 30.79 -22.08 -33.89
N ALA A 11 30.15 -20.97 -34.25
CA ALA A 11 29.27 -20.24 -33.37
C ALA A 11 28.05 -21.10 -33.04
N TYR A 12 27.86 -21.37 -31.74
CA TYR A 12 26.60 -21.30 -31.00
C TYR A 12 25.32 -21.79 -31.70
N LEU A 13 25.23 -23.08 -32.03
CA LEU A 13 23.94 -23.73 -32.19
C LEU A 13 23.88 -24.95 -31.26
N MET A 14 23.10 -24.82 -30.17
CA MET A 14 22.75 -25.96 -29.32
C MET A 14 22.19 -27.12 -30.16
N PRO A 15 22.60 -28.38 -29.91
CA PRO A 15 22.11 -29.56 -30.62
C PRO A 15 20.57 -29.66 -30.60
N LEU A 16 19.97 -30.11 -31.71
CA LEU A 16 18.52 -30.25 -31.88
C LEU A 16 17.86 -31.16 -30.81
N SER A 17 18.60 -32.12 -30.25
CA SER A 17 18.15 -32.99 -29.15
C SER A 17 17.97 -32.23 -27.83
N GLN A 18 18.84 -31.27 -27.52
CA GLN A 18 18.70 -30.36 -26.38
C GLN A 18 17.55 -29.36 -26.58
N ARG A 19 17.33 -28.86 -27.82
CA ARG A 19 16.19 -27.98 -28.13
C ARG A 19 14.83 -28.67 -27.90
N ARG A 20 14.70 -29.95 -28.27
CA ARG A 20 13.49 -30.75 -28.00
C ARG A 20 13.26 -30.99 -26.50
N SER A 21 14.31 -31.03 -25.69
CA SER A 21 14.20 -31.22 -24.23
C SER A 21 13.80 -29.92 -23.50
N LEU A 22 14.30 -28.77 -23.97
CA LEU A 22 13.96 -27.46 -23.43
C LEU A 22 12.48 -27.11 -23.66
N LEU A 23 11.97 -27.26 -24.88
CA LEU A 23 10.56 -26.99 -25.19
C LEU A 23 9.62 -27.85 -24.33
N LYS A 24 9.93 -29.14 -24.17
CA LYS A 24 9.16 -30.03 -23.29
C LYS A 24 9.17 -29.55 -21.83
N ARG A 25 10.29 -29.04 -21.32
CA ARG A 25 10.37 -28.47 -19.97
C ARG A 25 9.54 -27.20 -19.85
N ILE A 26 9.64 -26.29 -20.82
CA ILE A 26 8.84 -25.05 -20.86
C ILE A 26 7.34 -25.36 -20.82
N PHE A 27 6.86 -26.26 -21.69
CA PHE A 27 5.45 -26.64 -21.71
C PHE A 27 4.99 -27.45 -20.47
N ALA A 28 5.94 -28.03 -19.72
CA ALA A 28 5.66 -28.70 -18.46
C ALA A 28 5.60 -27.73 -17.27
N SER A 29 6.29 -26.58 -17.32
CA SER A 29 6.40 -25.60 -16.24
C SER A 29 5.25 -24.58 -16.26
N LYS A 30 4.02 -25.07 -16.16
CA LYS A 30 2.81 -24.26 -16.29
C LYS A 30 2.69 -23.20 -15.21
N ILE A 31 3.10 -23.51 -13.97
CA ILE A 31 2.98 -22.58 -12.85
C ILE A 31 4.02 -21.46 -12.96
N THR A 32 5.24 -21.77 -13.37
CA THR A 32 6.28 -20.75 -13.59
C THR A 32 5.81 -19.75 -14.65
N LEU A 33 5.27 -20.23 -15.77
CA LEU A 33 4.72 -19.38 -16.82
C LEU A 33 3.52 -18.57 -16.34
N LEU A 34 2.62 -19.18 -15.57
CA LEU A 34 1.46 -18.49 -14.99
C LEU A 34 1.89 -17.36 -14.06
N LEU A 35 2.84 -17.62 -13.15
CA LEU A 35 3.35 -16.61 -12.23
C LEU A 35 4.03 -15.46 -12.98
N ILE A 36 4.80 -15.75 -14.02
CA ILE A 36 5.39 -14.71 -14.88
C ILE A 36 4.29 -13.89 -15.55
N ALA A 37 3.29 -14.55 -16.14
CA ALA A 37 2.16 -13.88 -16.78
C ALA A 37 1.38 -12.99 -15.79
N CYS A 38 1.14 -13.46 -14.56
CA CYS A 38 0.48 -12.67 -13.52
C CYS A 38 1.28 -11.41 -13.15
N ASN A 39 2.59 -11.52 -12.93
CA ASN A 39 3.43 -10.35 -12.61
C ASN A 39 3.46 -9.33 -13.76
N VAL A 40 3.61 -9.80 -15.01
CA VAL A 40 3.58 -8.93 -16.20
C VAL A 40 2.20 -8.29 -16.37
N ALA A 41 1.12 -9.04 -16.16
CA ALA A 41 -0.24 -8.54 -16.24
C ALA A 41 -0.52 -7.47 -15.17
N VAL A 42 -0.14 -7.71 -13.92
CA VAL A 42 -0.29 -6.72 -12.83
C VAL A 42 0.49 -5.45 -13.16
N TYR A 43 1.75 -5.57 -13.61
CA TYR A 43 2.55 -4.41 -14.01
C TYR A 43 1.92 -3.63 -15.17
N GLY A 44 1.46 -4.33 -16.21
CA GLY A 44 0.85 -3.71 -17.39
C GLY A 44 -0.51 -3.07 -17.09
N VAL A 45 -1.38 -3.74 -16.34
CA VAL A 45 -2.70 -3.24 -15.97
C VAL A 45 -2.59 -2.07 -15.01
N ALA A 46 -1.75 -2.17 -13.98
CA ALA A 46 -1.57 -1.08 -13.03
C ALA A 46 -1.01 0.18 -13.72
N GLY A 47 -0.02 0.02 -14.62
CA GLY A 47 0.49 1.15 -15.39
C GLY A 47 -0.48 1.71 -16.42
N PHE A 48 -1.37 0.89 -16.98
CA PHE A 48 -2.42 1.37 -17.87
C PHE A 48 -3.50 2.16 -17.13
N LEU A 49 -3.88 1.71 -15.92
CA LEU A 49 -4.92 2.34 -15.12
C LEU A 49 -4.45 3.59 -14.37
N ASP A 50 -3.14 3.75 -14.17
CA ASP A 50 -2.56 4.85 -13.40
C ASP A 50 -1.23 5.31 -14.02
N SER A 51 -1.24 6.50 -14.63
CA SER A 51 -0.08 7.05 -15.33
C SER A 51 1.13 7.29 -14.43
N ARG A 52 0.92 7.38 -13.11
CA ARG A 52 1.98 7.55 -12.10
C ARG A 52 2.99 6.41 -12.13
N ALA A 53 2.59 5.22 -12.59
CA ALA A 53 3.48 4.08 -12.76
C ALA A 53 4.69 4.36 -13.67
N PHE A 54 4.59 5.38 -14.55
CA PHE A 54 5.66 5.78 -15.46
C PHE A 54 6.29 7.14 -15.09
N GLU A 55 5.83 7.78 -14.01
CA GLU A 55 6.33 9.06 -13.52
C GLU A 55 7.25 8.85 -12.31
N SER A 56 8.57 8.95 -12.52
CA SER A 56 9.59 8.70 -11.48
C SER A 56 9.43 9.56 -10.21
N LEU A 57 8.84 10.75 -10.32
CA LEU A 57 8.59 11.65 -9.19
C LEU A 57 7.44 11.17 -8.28
N SER A 58 6.56 10.29 -8.79
CA SER A 58 5.36 9.81 -8.10
C SER A 58 5.36 8.30 -7.86
N GLU A 59 6.42 7.61 -8.28
CA GLU A 59 6.59 6.16 -8.22
C GLU A 59 6.33 5.60 -6.82
N THR A 60 6.90 6.23 -5.78
CA THR A 60 6.67 5.87 -4.38
C THR A 60 5.19 5.98 -4.01
N SER A 61 4.52 7.06 -4.40
CA SER A 61 3.10 7.28 -4.08
C SER A 61 2.18 6.26 -4.76
N PHE A 62 2.48 5.94 -6.02
CA PHE A 62 1.77 4.93 -6.80
C PHE A 62 1.90 3.55 -6.14
N LEU A 63 3.12 3.13 -5.81
CA LEU A 63 3.35 1.83 -5.20
C LEU A 63 2.68 1.70 -3.83
N ILE A 64 2.67 2.77 -3.02
CA ILE A 64 1.94 2.77 -1.74
C ILE A 64 0.43 2.58 -1.98
N ASP A 65 -0.16 3.32 -2.92
CA ASP A 65 -1.60 3.26 -3.19
C ASP A 65 -2.02 1.88 -3.74
N TRP A 66 -1.17 1.27 -4.57
CA TRP A 66 -1.45 -0.01 -5.23
C TRP A 66 -1.18 -1.25 -4.37
N GLY A 67 -0.65 -1.07 -3.15
CA GLY A 67 -0.47 -2.18 -2.21
C GLY A 67 0.96 -2.64 -1.99
N GLY A 68 1.94 -1.75 -2.21
CA GLY A 68 3.31 -1.99 -1.81
C GLY A 68 3.43 -2.20 -0.31
N ASN A 69 4.40 -2.99 0.11
CA ASN A 69 4.58 -3.34 1.51
C ASN A 69 5.28 -2.19 2.23
N VAL A 70 4.50 -1.42 2.99
CA VAL A 70 4.98 -0.37 3.88
C VAL A 70 4.76 -0.86 5.31
N PRO A 71 5.81 -1.16 6.10
CA PRO A 71 5.69 -1.76 7.42
C PRO A 71 4.67 -1.06 8.33
N ALA A 72 4.69 0.27 8.37
CA ALA A 72 3.76 1.07 9.16
C ALA A 72 2.28 0.88 8.76
N LEU A 73 1.98 0.70 7.46
CA LEU A 73 0.61 0.42 6.97
C LEU A 73 0.25 -1.05 7.14
N THR A 74 1.17 -1.94 6.78
CA THR A 74 1.00 -3.39 6.85
C THR A 74 0.72 -3.83 8.28
N LEU A 75 1.54 -3.40 9.26
CA LEU A 75 1.38 -3.77 10.67
C LEU A 75 0.25 -3.02 11.38
N SER A 76 -0.32 -1.97 10.78
CA SER A 76 -1.47 -1.22 11.35
C SER A 76 -2.83 -1.66 10.78
N GLY A 77 -2.88 -2.79 10.06
CA GLY A 77 -4.12 -3.45 9.66
C GLY A 77 -4.26 -3.70 8.15
N GLU A 78 -3.36 -3.18 7.31
CA GLU A 78 -3.37 -3.40 5.86
C GLU A 78 -2.59 -4.66 5.46
N TYR A 79 -2.83 -5.79 6.13
CA TYR A 79 -2.08 -7.04 5.96
C TYR A 79 -2.12 -7.62 4.55
N TRP A 80 -3.12 -7.24 3.74
CA TRP A 80 -3.22 -7.60 2.33
C TRP A 80 -2.00 -7.15 1.52
N ARG A 81 -1.29 -6.11 1.99
CA ARG A 81 -0.01 -5.63 1.44
C ARG A 81 1.09 -6.69 1.43
N LEU A 82 1.05 -7.67 2.33
CA LEU A 82 2.02 -8.78 2.33
C LEU A 82 1.95 -9.59 1.04
N PHE A 83 0.74 -9.73 0.47
CA PHE A 83 0.48 -10.50 -0.73
C PHE A 83 0.58 -9.64 -1.99
N THR A 84 -0.05 -8.46 -2.01
CA THR A 84 -0.09 -7.61 -3.21
C THR A 84 1.30 -7.10 -3.61
N SER A 85 2.16 -6.79 -2.65
CA SER A 85 3.53 -6.34 -2.90
C SER A 85 4.36 -7.34 -3.70
N MET A 86 4.05 -8.64 -3.61
CA MET A 86 4.76 -9.70 -4.33
C MET A 86 4.61 -9.59 -5.85
N PHE A 87 3.60 -8.86 -6.34
CA PHE A 87 3.31 -8.72 -7.77
C PHE A 87 3.56 -7.30 -8.31
N LEU A 88 3.73 -6.32 -7.44
CA LEU A 88 4.08 -4.95 -7.81
C LEU A 88 5.57 -4.82 -8.08
N HIS A 89 5.96 -3.94 -9.00
CA HIS A 89 7.36 -3.72 -9.36
C HIS A 89 7.63 -2.24 -9.55
N VAL A 90 8.77 -1.82 -8.98
CA VAL A 90 9.33 -0.45 -9.00
C VAL A 90 9.58 0.05 -10.43
N GLY A 91 9.89 -0.85 -11.36
CA GLY A 91 10.00 -0.49 -12.78
C GLY A 91 10.24 -1.68 -13.70
N PHE A 92 10.35 -1.41 -15.00
CA PHE A 92 10.47 -2.45 -16.01
C PHE A 92 11.72 -3.31 -15.84
N LEU A 93 12.88 -2.72 -15.54
CA LEU A 93 14.12 -3.47 -15.34
C LEU A 93 14.01 -4.41 -14.13
N HIS A 94 13.40 -3.93 -13.04
CA HIS A 94 13.17 -4.74 -11.84
C HIS A 94 12.23 -5.92 -12.14
N LEU A 95 11.15 -5.69 -12.89
CA LEU A 95 10.27 -6.76 -13.36
C LEU A 95 11.04 -7.75 -14.25
N ALA A 96 11.78 -7.27 -15.25
CA ALA A 96 12.49 -8.10 -16.21
C ALA A 96 13.51 -9.02 -15.53
N ILE A 97 14.28 -8.50 -14.56
CA ILE A 97 15.26 -9.29 -13.79
C ILE A 97 14.54 -10.36 -12.95
N ASN A 98 13.45 -10.02 -12.27
CA ASN A 98 12.67 -11.00 -11.51
C ASN A 98 12.07 -12.09 -12.42
N MET A 99 11.51 -11.72 -13.57
CA MET A 99 10.93 -12.69 -14.49
C MET A 99 12.00 -13.59 -15.12
N LEU A 100 13.20 -13.06 -15.40
CA LEU A 100 14.34 -13.85 -15.85
C LEU A 100 14.82 -14.82 -14.77
N ALA A 101 14.91 -14.37 -13.52
CA ALA A 101 15.28 -15.21 -12.39
C ALA A 101 14.24 -16.33 -12.16
N LEU A 102 12.96 -15.98 -12.15
CA LEU A 102 11.85 -16.93 -12.01
C LEU A 102 11.81 -17.91 -13.18
N TRP A 103 12.00 -17.46 -14.42
CA TRP A 103 12.07 -18.34 -15.59
C TRP A 103 13.24 -19.32 -15.50
N SER A 104 14.44 -18.81 -15.22
CA SER A 104 15.67 -19.61 -15.28
C SER A 104 15.69 -20.73 -14.23
N LEU A 105 15.28 -20.43 -13.00
CA LEU A 105 15.29 -21.39 -11.91
C LEU A 105 13.94 -22.11 -11.74
N GLY A 106 12.83 -21.40 -11.93
CA GLY A 106 11.48 -21.94 -11.76
C GLY A 106 11.19 -23.07 -12.72
N ILE A 107 11.59 -22.99 -13.99
CA ILE A 107 11.39 -24.10 -14.95
C ILE A 107 12.12 -25.36 -14.50
N ILE A 108 13.34 -25.22 -13.96
CA ILE A 108 14.14 -26.34 -13.49
C ILE A 108 13.49 -26.96 -12.24
N LEU A 109 13.13 -26.12 -11.28
CA LEU A 109 12.63 -26.59 -10.00
C LEU A 109 11.19 -27.11 -10.07
N GLU A 110 10.31 -26.47 -10.84
CA GLU A 110 8.94 -26.94 -11.07
C GLU A 110 8.95 -28.31 -11.75
N ALA A 111 9.85 -28.56 -12.70
CA ALA A 111 9.98 -29.87 -13.34
C ALA A 111 10.49 -30.96 -12.36
N ARG A 112 11.17 -30.58 -11.28
CA ARG A 112 11.67 -31.49 -10.23
C ARG A 112 10.66 -31.71 -9.11
N MET A 113 9.80 -30.72 -8.85
CA MET A 113 8.77 -30.73 -7.83
C MET A 113 7.40 -31.07 -8.42
N ARG A 114 6.39 -31.25 -7.57
CA ARG A 114 4.99 -31.25 -8.03
C ARG A 114 4.56 -29.80 -8.20
N SER A 115 3.89 -29.44 -9.31
CA SER A 115 3.52 -28.05 -9.64
C SER A 115 2.82 -27.29 -8.50
N TRP A 116 1.91 -27.94 -7.77
CA TRP A 116 1.21 -27.30 -6.64
C TRP A 116 2.09 -27.11 -5.39
N VAL A 117 3.11 -27.97 -5.20
CA VAL A 117 4.11 -27.79 -4.14
C VAL A 117 5.02 -26.62 -4.50
N PHE A 118 5.44 -26.54 -5.76
CA PHE A 118 6.19 -25.39 -6.28
C PHE A 118 5.42 -24.08 -6.08
N LEU A 119 4.12 -24.06 -6.42
CA LEU A 119 3.25 -22.91 -6.18
C LEU A 119 3.20 -22.54 -4.69
N GLY A 120 3.01 -23.53 -3.81
CA GLY A 120 2.99 -23.33 -2.36
C GLY A 120 4.29 -22.75 -1.81
N VAL A 121 5.45 -23.26 -2.28
CA VAL A 121 6.76 -22.70 -1.93
C VAL A 121 6.86 -21.24 -2.37
N TYR A 122 6.52 -20.93 -3.61
CA TYR A 122 6.55 -19.55 -4.12
C TYR A 122 5.69 -18.61 -3.26
N LEU A 123 4.41 -18.97 -3.04
CA LEU A 123 3.47 -18.10 -2.34
C LEU A 123 3.80 -17.94 -0.85
N LEU A 124 4.06 -19.04 -0.15
CA LEU A 124 4.37 -18.98 1.28
C LEU A 124 5.72 -18.32 1.56
N SER A 125 6.74 -18.57 0.73
CA SER A 125 8.02 -17.87 0.88
C SER A 125 7.92 -16.38 0.57
N GLY A 126 7.11 -15.99 -0.42
CA GLY A 126 6.82 -14.58 -0.69
C GLY A 126 6.17 -13.88 0.52
N LEU A 127 5.15 -14.51 1.11
CA LEU A 127 4.50 -14.00 2.32
C LEU A 127 5.45 -13.92 3.53
N CYS A 128 6.27 -14.95 3.75
CA CYS A 128 7.30 -14.94 4.78
C CYS A 128 8.35 -13.84 4.54
N GLY A 129 8.73 -13.61 3.28
CA GLY A 129 9.61 -12.51 2.88
C GLY A 129 9.00 -11.15 3.20
N SER A 130 7.77 -10.89 2.74
CA SER A 130 7.04 -9.65 3.03
C SER A 130 6.86 -9.42 4.53
N LEU A 131 6.61 -10.47 5.31
CA LEU A 131 6.51 -10.35 6.76
C LEU A 131 7.88 -10.05 7.39
N ALA A 132 8.97 -10.66 6.90
CA ALA A 132 10.32 -10.36 7.36
C ALA A 132 10.66 -8.87 7.15
N THR A 133 10.32 -8.30 5.99
CA THR A 133 10.41 -6.85 5.75
C THR A 133 9.63 -6.05 6.77
N ALA A 134 8.35 -6.40 6.99
CA ALA A 134 7.46 -5.65 7.86
C ALA A 134 7.98 -5.63 9.30
N LEU A 135 8.55 -6.73 9.78
CA LEU A 135 9.14 -6.81 11.12
C LEU A 135 10.50 -6.13 11.21
N TRP A 136 11.33 -6.22 10.18
CA TRP A 136 12.68 -5.66 10.18
C TRP A 136 12.69 -4.13 10.10
N HIS A 137 11.82 -3.57 9.25
CA HIS A 137 11.73 -2.13 8.98
C HIS A 137 10.54 -1.47 9.69
N ARG A 138 10.09 -2.03 10.82
CA ARG A 138 8.87 -1.59 11.52
C ARG A 138 8.92 -0.12 11.99
N ASP A 139 10.10 0.39 12.31
CA ASP A 139 10.29 1.71 12.93
C ASP A 139 10.74 2.78 11.92
N ASP A 140 10.95 2.41 10.66
CA ASP A 140 11.42 3.29 9.59
C ASP A 140 10.42 3.35 8.43
N PHE A 141 10.47 4.44 7.65
CA PHE A 141 9.79 4.42 6.36
C PHE A 141 10.55 3.53 5.39
N PHE A 142 9.94 2.39 5.04
CA PHE A 142 10.47 1.48 4.03
C PHE A 142 9.34 1.05 3.09
N LEU A 143 9.64 0.93 1.80
CA LEU A 143 8.70 0.48 0.78
C LEU A 143 9.32 -0.71 0.03
N SER A 144 8.70 -1.87 0.15
CA SER A 144 9.13 -3.09 -0.53
C SER A 144 8.07 -3.57 -1.50
N CYS A 145 8.49 -3.89 -2.72
CA CYS A 145 7.67 -4.45 -3.79
C CYS A 145 8.53 -5.37 -4.65
N GLY A 146 7.95 -6.46 -5.13
CA GLY A 146 8.57 -7.34 -6.11
C GLY A 146 8.41 -8.82 -5.77
N ALA A 147 8.49 -9.65 -6.81
CA ALA A 147 8.47 -11.11 -6.68
C ALA A 147 9.74 -11.68 -6.01
N SER A 148 10.76 -10.87 -5.75
CA SER A 148 12.09 -11.33 -5.36
C SER A 148 12.09 -12.16 -4.08
N GLY A 149 11.31 -11.80 -3.06
CA GLY A 149 11.21 -12.62 -1.83
C GLY A 149 10.73 -14.05 -2.11
N ALA A 150 9.71 -14.20 -2.96
CA ALA A 150 9.21 -15.52 -3.40
C ALA A 150 10.25 -16.27 -4.26
N ILE A 151 10.93 -15.56 -5.16
CA ILE A 151 12.00 -16.12 -5.99
C ILE A 151 13.17 -16.60 -5.12
N LEU A 152 13.54 -15.86 -4.08
CA LEU A 152 14.57 -16.30 -3.14
C LEU A 152 14.12 -17.55 -2.36
N GLY A 153 12.82 -17.71 -2.11
CA GLY A 153 12.26 -18.99 -1.65
C GLY A 153 12.48 -20.14 -2.63
N ILE A 154 12.31 -19.89 -3.94
CA ILE A 154 12.66 -20.86 -4.99
C ILE A 154 14.17 -21.17 -4.99
N PHE A 155 15.04 -20.18 -4.74
CA PHE A 155 16.48 -20.43 -4.52
C PHE A 155 16.74 -21.31 -3.30
N GLY A 156 16.08 -21.04 -2.17
CA GLY A 156 16.20 -21.83 -0.95
C GLY A 156 15.80 -23.29 -1.19
N ALA A 157 14.68 -23.48 -1.88
CA ALA A 157 14.22 -24.80 -2.29
C ALA A 157 15.19 -25.50 -3.25
N ALA A 158 15.75 -24.76 -4.21
CA ALA A 158 16.74 -25.28 -5.15
C ALA A 158 18.03 -25.74 -4.47
N ILE A 159 18.47 -25.08 -3.39
CA ILE A 159 19.62 -25.52 -2.59
C ILE A 159 19.32 -26.89 -1.96
N VAL A 160 18.17 -27.03 -1.30
CA VAL A 160 17.80 -28.27 -0.61
C VAL A 160 17.62 -29.42 -1.59
N TYR A 161 16.87 -29.21 -2.68
CA TYR A 161 16.68 -30.21 -3.74
C TYR A 161 17.99 -30.54 -4.46
N GLY A 162 18.82 -29.55 -4.76
CA GLY A 162 20.11 -29.74 -5.40
C GLY A 162 21.08 -30.58 -4.57
N LEU A 163 21.15 -30.33 -3.25
CA LEU A 163 21.94 -31.14 -2.32
C LEU A 163 21.40 -32.57 -2.21
N HIS A 164 20.08 -32.73 -2.11
CA HIS A 164 19.44 -34.04 -2.09
C HIS A 164 19.75 -34.84 -3.37
N ASP A 165 19.54 -34.24 -4.54
CA ASP A 165 19.74 -34.89 -5.83
C ASP A 165 21.21 -35.22 -6.09
N ARG A 166 22.14 -34.33 -5.70
CA ARG A 166 23.58 -34.62 -5.73
C ARG A 166 23.94 -35.85 -4.90
N ARG A 167 23.41 -35.97 -3.67
CA ARG A 167 23.63 -37.15 -2.81
C ARG A 167 23.07 -38.43 -3.42
N MET A 168 21.98 -38.32 -4.17
CA MET A 168 21.34 -39.45 -4.86
C MET A 168 21.94 -39.75 -6.25
N GLY A 169 23.02 -39.07 -6.66
CA GLY A 169 23.63 -39.25 -7.97
C GLY A 169 22.77 -38.78 -9.15
N ARG A 170 21.77 -37.93 -8.90
CA ARG A 170 20.86 -37.39 -9.92
C ARG A 170 21.44 -36.11 -10.55
N PRO A 171 20.99 -35.74 -11.77
CA PRO A 171 21.24 -34.41 -12.32
C PRO A 171 20.79 -33.34 -11.31
N HIS A 172 21.69 -32.43 -10.96
CA HIS A 172 21.46 -31.43 -9.92
C HIS A 172 21.89 -30.05 -10.40
N ILE A 173 21.39 -29.02 -9.72
CA ILE A 173 21.77 -27.64 -9.99
C ILE A 173 23.19 -27.43 -9.44
N PRO A 174 24.14 -26.92 -10.25
CA PRO A 174 25.50 -26.67 -9.78
C PRO A 174 25.51 -25.67 -8.60
N PRO A 175 26.10 -26.02 -7.44
CA PRO A 175 26.12 -25.14 -6.28
C PRO A 175 26.78 -23.78 -6.55
N GLY A 176 27.79 -23.74 -7.43
CA GLY A 176 28.47 -22.50 -7.82
C GLY A 176 27.55 -21.48 -8.49
N ASN A 177 26.58 -21.93 -9.30
CA ASN A 177 25.64 -21.04 -9.98
C ASN A 177 24.64 -20.43 -8.99
N LEU A 178 24.16 -21.24 -8.03
CA LEU A 178 23.29 -20.77 -6.95
C LEU A 178 24.04 -19.76 -6.07
N LEU A 179 25.27 -20.11 -5.65
CA LEU A 179 26.09 -19.22 -4.82
C LEU A 179 26.37 -17.89 -5.51
N PHE A 180 26.77 -17.90 -6.79
CA PHE A 180 27.01 -16.69 -7.57
C PHE A 180 25.76 -15.79 -7.63
N SER A 181 24.59 -16.39 -7.90
CA SER A 181 23.33 -15.66 -7.97
C SER A 181 22.94 -15.06 -6.62
N LEU A 182 23.16 -15.78 -5.53
CA LEU A 182 22.91 -15.28 -4.17
C LEU A 182 23.83 -14.13 -3.80
N VAL A 183 25.13 -14.25 -4.09
CA VAL A 183 26.10 -13.17 -3.86
C VAL A 183 25.71 -11.91 -4.64
N LEU A 184 25.31 -12.06 -5.91
CA LEU A 184 24.85 -10.94 -6.71
C LEU A 184 23.57 -10.31 -6.13
N THR A 185 22.60 -11.13 -5.71
CA THR A 185 21.31 -10.65 -5.19
C THR A 185 21.47 -9.91 -3.87
N PHE A 186 22.11 -10.53 -2.87
CA PHE A 186 22.33 -9.89 -1.57
C PHE A 186 23.32 -8.72 -1.67
N GLY A 187 24.32 -8.82 -2.56
CA GLY A 187 25.23 -7.72 -2.88
C GLY A 187 24.52 -6.52 -3.48
N ALA A 188 23.58 -6.73 -4.40
CA ALA A 188 22.71 -5.68 -4.92
C ALA A 188 21.84 -5.06 -3.83
N GLY A 189 21.40 -5.84 -2.83
CA GLY A 189 20.74 -5.33 -1.62
C GLY A 189 21.54 -4.27 -0.88
N PHE A 190 22.83 -4.52 -0.65
CA PHE A 190 23.70 -3.53 0.00
C PHE A 190 24.04 -2.32 -0.89
N ALA A 191 24.04 -2.50 -2.21
CA ALA A 191 24.47 -1.46 -3.16
C ALA A 191 23.34 -0.55 -3.66
N PHE A 192 22.09 -1.04 -3.70
CA PHE A 192 20.95 -0.39 -4.36
C PHE A 192 19.67 -0.40 -3.53
N ASP A 193 19.79 -0.54 -2.20
CA ASP A 193 18.67 -0.49 -1.24
C ASP A 193 17.57 -1.53 -1.55
N VAL A 194 17.99 -2.72 -2.02
CA VAL A 194 17.09 -3.85 -2.26
C VAL A 194 16.85 -4.59 -0.95
N ASP A 195 15.60 -4.96 -0.73
CA ASP A 195 15.11 -5.55 0.52
C ASP A 195 15.73 -6.93 0.84
N ASN A 196 16.85 -6.90 1.55
CA ASN A 196 17.54 -8.10 2.02
C ASN A 196 16.77 -8.85 3.12
N ALA A 197 15.87 -8.18 3.86
CA ALA A 197 15.02 -8.84 4.85
C ALA A 197 14.02 -9.77 4.16
N ALA A 198 13.36 -9.29 3.09
CA ALA A 198 12.51 -10.12 2.24
C ALA A 198 13.26 -11.29 1.63
N HIS A 199 14.46 -11.05 1.11
CA HIS A 199 15.29 -12.07 0.47
C HIS A 199 15.69 -13.17 1.45
N LEU A 200 16.12 -12.80 2.65
CA LEU A 200 16.49 -13.76 3.69
C LEU A 200 15.28 -14.55 4.19
N GLY A 201 14.16 -13.86 4.49
CA GLY A 201 12.92 -14.51 4.92
C GLY A 201 12.36 -15.48 3.89
N GLY A 202 12.40 -15.09 2.61
CA GLY A 202 12.05 -15.95 1.49
C GLY A 202 12.97 -17.17 1.37
N LEU A 203 14.29 -16.95 1.36
CA LEU A 203 15.29 -18.01 1.25
C LEU A 203 15.16 -19.08 2.34
N LEU A 204 15.07 -18.66 3.60
CA LEU A 204 14.99 -19.58 4.74
C LEU A 204 13.67 -20.37 4.76
N SER A 205 12.55 -19.69 4.52
CA SER A 205 11.24 -20.35 4.45
C SER A 205 11.17 -21.33 3.27
N GLY A 206 11.72 -20.98 2.11
CA GLY A 206 11.73 -21.85 0.93
C GLY A 206 12.58 -23.10 1.12
N ALA A 207 13.74 -22.96 1.77
CA ALA A 207 14.57 -24.11 2.16
C ALA A 207 13.83 -25.04 3.15
N LEU A 208 13.16 -24.47 4.16
CA LEU A 208 12.37 -25.26 5.11
C LEU A 208 11.22 -26.01 4.42
N LEU A 209 10.43 -25.31 3.60
CA LEU A 209 9.30 -25.89 2.87
C LEU A 209 9.76 -26.99 1.89
N ALA A 210 10.92 -26.83 1.24
CA ALA A 210 11.50 -27.86 0.40
C ALA A 210 11.96 -29.09 1.18
N GLY A 211 12.50 -28.91 2.39
CA GLY A 211 12.83 -30.03 3.28
C GLY A 211 11.58 -30.86 3.64
N ILE A 212 10.48 -30.17 3.96
CA ILE A 212 9.18 -30.81 4.23
C ILE A 212 8.65 -31.53 2.98
N ALA A 213 8.76 -30.91 1.81
CA ALA A 213 8.35 -31.52 0.54
C ALA A 213 9.13 -32.81 0.22
N LEU A 214 10.46 -32.79 0.37
CA LEU A 214 11.30 -33.98 0.20
C LEU A 214 10.98 -35.08 1.21
N TYR A 215 10.66 -34.72 2.45
CA TYR A 215 10.17 -35.69 3.42
C TYR A 215 8.86 -36.32 2.95
N GLY A 216 7.93 -35.50 2.45
CA GLY A 216 6.67 -35.94 1.85
C GLY A 216 6.83 -36.90 0.67
N GLU A 217 7.88 -36.74 -0.15
CA GLU A 217 8.19 -37.66 -1.28
C GLU A 217 8.46 -39.10 -0.82
N ARG A 218 8.84 -39.32 0.45
CA ARG A 218 9.09 -40.65 1.02
C ARG A 218 7.84 -41.30 1.59
N LEU A 219 6.75 -40.55 1.74
CA LEU A 219 5.51 -41.00 2.35
C LEU A 219 4.57 -41.58 1.30
N ARG A 220 3.57 -42.37 1.76
CA ARG A 220 2.45 -42.78 0.90
C ARG A 220 1.69 -41.54 0.40
N PRO A 221 1.10 -41.56 -0.83
CA PRO A 221 0.52 -40.37 -1.44
C PRO A 221 -0.51 -39.63 -0.57
N MET A 222 -1.38 -40.38 0.13
CA MET A 222 -2.38 -39.80 1.02
C MET A 222 -1.73 -39.14 2.24
N THR A 223 -0.75 -39.79 2.87
CA THR A 223 0.01 -39.22 4.00
C THR A 223 0.80 -37.99 3.57
N ALA A 224 1.43 -38.01 2.40
CA ALA A 224 2.13 -36.85 1.85
C ALA A 224 1.17 -35.67 1.62
N ALA A 225 -0.03 -35.93 1.09
CA ALA A 225 -1.05 -34.89 0.91
C ALA A 225 -1.49 -34.29 2.26
N VAL A 226 -1.71 -35.13 3.28
CA VAL A 226 -2.06 -34.67 4.64
C VAL A 226 -0.94 -33.83 5.24
N VAL A 227 0.32 -34.26 5.15
CA VAL A 227 1.47 -33.51 5.67
C VAL A 227 1.58 -32.14 4.99
N LEU A 228 1.50 -32.09 3.67
CA LEU A 228 1.63 -30.82 2.92
C LEU A 228 0.46 -29.88 3.17
N ALA A 229 -0.77 -30.40 3.27
CA ALA A 229 -1.94 -29.62 3.63
C ALA A 229 -1.82 -29.08 5.06
N ALA A 230 -1.41 -29.92 6.02
CA ALA A 230 -1.18 -29.52 7.39
C ALA A 230 -0.09 -28.45 7.50
N THR A 231 1.02 -28.59 6.77
CA THR A 231 2.06 -27.57 6.68
C THR A 231 1.51 -26.25 6.16
N GLY A 232 0.74 -26.26 5.05
CA GLY A 232 0.13 -25.05 4.53
C GLY A 232 -0.80 -24.36 5.54
N MET A 233 -1.65 -25.12 6.23
CA MET A 233 -2.53 -24.60 7.27
C MET A 233 -1.75 -24.04 8.47
N LEU A 234 -0.72 -24.75 8.95
CA LEU A 234 0.11 -24.30 10.06
C LEU A 234 0.92 -23.05 9.70
N SER A 235 1.47 -22.97 8.48
CA SER A 235 2.16 -21.78 7.98
C SER A 235 1.22 -20.59 7.90
N ALA A 236 0.00 -20.76 7.39
CA ALA A 236 -1.01 -19.70 7.34
C ALA A 236 -1.42 -19.24 8.74
N ALA A 237 -1.66 -20.18 9.67
CA ALA A 237 -2.00 -19.88 11.06
C ALA A 237 -0.85 -19.16 11.78
N ALA A 238 0.40 -19.59 11.58
CA ALA A 238 1.59 -18.94 12.14
C ALA A 238 1.76 -17.53 11.57
N LEU A 239 1.61 -17.35 10.26
CA LEU A 239 1.68 -16.04 9.61
C LEU A 239 0.61 -15.10 10.19
N ALA A 240 -0.63 -15.56 10.29
CA ALA A 240 -1.72 -14.79 10.90
C ALA A 240 -1.44 -14.46 12.37
N ALA A 241 -0.95 -15.42 13.16
CA ALA A 241 -0.64 -15.21 14.56
C ALA A 241 0.49 -14.19 14.76
N VAL A 242 1.57 -14.28 13.99
CA VAL A 242 2.68 -13.31 14.07
C VAL A 242 2.21 -11.92 13.63
N THR A 243 1.41 -11.86 12.56
CA THR A 243 0.88 -10.59 12.05
C THR A 243 -0.04 -9.91 13.07
N LEU A 244 -0.96 -10.66 13.68
CA LEU A 244 -1.86 -10.15 14.72
C LEU A 244 -1.11 -9.79 16.00
N ALA A 245 -0.11 -10.57 16.40
CA ALA A 245 0.72 -10.29 17.57
C ALA A 245 1.58 -9.02 17.40
N ASN A 246 1.89 -8.65 16.15
CA ASN A 246 2.63 -7.44 15.81
C ASN A 246 1.72 -6.32 15.30
N HIS A 247 0.40 -6.40 15.52
CA HIS A 247 -0.50 -5.31 15.16
C HIS A 247 -0.19 -4.04 15.95
N ASP A 248 0.25 -3.01 15.26
CA ASP A 248 0.63 -1.73 15.85
C ASP A 248 -0.57 -0.80 15.96
N ARG A 249 -1.26 -0.86 17.10
CA ARG A 249 -2.42 0.00 17.39
C ARG A 249 -2.04 1.46 17.51
N ASP A 250 -0.87 1.77 18.05
CA ASP A 250 -0.48 3.16 18.21
C ASP A 250 -0.16 3.79 16.86
N MET A 251 0.59 3.10 16.00
CA MET A 251 0.81 3.53 14.62
C MET A 251 -0.50 3.67 13.84
N GLN A 252 -1.46 2.76 14.04
CA GLN A 252 -2.79 2.87 13.44
C GLN A 252 -3.50 4.16 13.84
N GLU A 253 -3.44 4.53 15.13
CA GLU A 253 -3.98 5.79 15.64
C GLU A 253 -3.24 7.01 15.09
N GLN A 254 -1.91 6.97 15.02
CA GLN A 254 -1.09 8.04 14.44
C GLN A 254 -1.40 8.25 12.96
N LEU A 255 -1.52 7.19 12.17
CA LEU A 255 -1.85 7.25 10.73
C LEU A 255 -3.25 7.82 10.51
N ALA A 256 -4.26 7.35 11.26
CA ALA A 256 -5.62 7.86 11.17
C ALA A 256 -5.69 9.36 11.52
N ALA A 257 -4.98 9.76 12.59
CA ALA A 257 -4.87 11.17 12.96
C ALA A 257 -4.13 12.00 11.91
N ALA A 258 -3.06 11.48 11.31
CA ALA A 258 -2.26 12.16 10.29
C ALA A 258 -3.09 12.41 9.02
N GLN A 259 -3.84 11.39 8.58
CA GLN A 259 -4.76 11.49 7.45
C GLN A 259 -5.84 12.53 7.71
N PHE A 260 -6.47 12.48 8.88
CA PHE A 260 -7.52 13.41 9.26
C PHE A 260 -7.01 14.85 9.35
N GLY A 261 -5.87 15.08 10.02
CA GLY A 261 -5.23 16.38 10.08
C GLY A 261 -4.89 16.93 8.69
N ARG A 262 -4.35 16.10 7.78
CA ARG A 262 -4.09 16.52 6.40
C ARG A 262 -5.37 16.92 5.66
N THR A 263 -6.47 16.18 5.83
CA THR A 263 -7.78 16.51 5.24
C THR A 263 -8.31 17.84 5.78
N LEU A 264 -8.29 18.05 7.09
CA LEU A 264 -8.71 19.32 7.70
C LEU A 264 -7.83 20.49 7.23
N GLY A 265 -6.52 20.27 7.08
CA GLY A 265 -5.60 21.26 6.51
C GLY A 265 -5.97 21.64 5.07
N LYS A 266 -6.29 20.66 4.21
CA LYS A 266 -6.79 20.90 2.84
C LYS A 266 -8.15 21.63 2.82
N MET A 267 -8.96 21.44 3.86
CA MET A 267 -10.21 22.17 4.06
C MET A 267 -10.01 23.59 4.62
N GLY A 268 -8.77 24.02 4.85
CA GLY A 268 -8.45 25.36 5.37
C GLY A 268 -8.62 25.51 6.88
N LEU A 269 -8.77 24.41 7.63
CA LEU A 269 -9.13 24.45 9.05
C LEU A 269 -7.94 24.49 10.02
N LEU A 270 -6.71 24.20 9.57
CA LEU A 270 -5.52 24.07 10.42
C LEU A 270 -4.37 25.04 10.09
N GLY A 271 -4.59 26.01 9.20
CA GLY A 271 -3.55 26.95 8.72
C GLY A 271 -3.51 28.29 9.48
N SER A 272 -2.33 28.90 9.54
CA SER A 272 -2.10 30.28 10.00
C SER A 272 -2.33 31.28 8.85
N ASP A 273 -3.21 32.26 9.08
CA ASP A 273 -3.48 33.50 8.34
C ASP A 273 -2.58 33.87 7.12
N GLN A 274 -3.21 34.23 5.98
CA GLN A 274 -3.14 35.57 5.33
C GLN A 274 -3.31 35.56 3.79
N ALA A 275 -4.38 36.26 3.37
CA ALA A 275 -4.39 37.36 2.38
C ALA A 275 -4.36 37.08 0.85
N LEU A 276 -5.48 37.43 0.18
CA LEU A 276 -5.48 38.21 -1.07
C LEU A 276 -6.69 39.17 -1.12
N TRP A 277 -6.43 40.42 -0.74
CA TRP A 277 -7.01 41.71 -1.16
C TRP A 277 -8.50 41.79 -1.63
N LYS A 278 -9.29 42.55 -0.85
CA LYS A 278 -10.55 43.25 -1.20
C LYS A 278 -11.77 42.44 -1.70
N ALA A 279 -11.66 41.13 -1.90
CA ALA A 279 -12.82 40.26 -2.13
C ALA A 279 -13.13 39.43 -0.86
N PRO A 280 -14.40 39.29 -0.44
CA PRO A 280 -14.73 38.34 0.61
C PRO A 280 -14.31 36.94 0.15
N SER A 281 -13.58 36.21 0.99
CA SER A 281 -13.30 34.81 0.69
C SER A 281 -14.61 34.03 0.55
N LEU A 282 -14.61 32.90 -0.17
CA LEU A 282 -15.80 32.06 -0.29
C LEU A 282 -16.41 31.75 1.09
N ASP A 283 -15.55 31.50 2.08
CA ASP A 283 -15.95 31.21 3.46
C ASP A 283 -16.58 32.43 4.17
N GLU A 284 -16.02 33.62 3.97
CA GLU A 284 -16.58 34.88 4.48
C GLU A 284 -17.95 35.19 3.85
N CYS A 285 -18.10 34.97 2.54
CA CYS A 285 -19.39 35.13 1.87
C CYS A 285 -20.45 34.19 2.43
N ILE A 286 -20.11 32.91 2.59
CA ILE A 286 -21.01 31.91 3.19
C ILE A 286 -21.39 32.32 4.61
N ALA A 287 -20.43 32.72 5.44
CA ALA A 287 -20.68 33.17 6.80
C ALA A 287 -21.60 34.40 6.85
N GLY A 288 -21.40 35.35 5.93
CA GLY A 288 -22.23 36.55 5.78
C GLY A 288 -23.67 36.21 5.37
N ALA A 289 -23.85 35.34 4.36
CA ALA A 289 -25.16 34.91 3.88
C ALA A 289 -25.96 34.16 4.96
N LEU A 290 -25.31 33.25 5.70
CA LEU A 290 -25.94 32.55 6.83
C LEU A 290 -26.34 33.53 7.95
N SER A 291 -25.48 34.51 8.26
CA SER A 291 -25.77 35.51 9.30
C SER A 291 -26.91 36.45 8.92
N ALA A 292 -27.02 36.80 7.64
CA ALA A 292 -28.13 37.61 7.13
C ALA A 292 -29.45 36.84 7.20
N ALA A 293 -29.49 35.61 6.68
CA ALA A 293 -30.68 34.77 6.70
C ALA A 293 -31.18 34.48 8.12
N ALA A 294 -30.27 34.24 9.08
CA ALA A 294 -30.63 34.02 10.48
C ALA A 294 -31.24 35.26 11.16
N ARG A 295 -30.78 36.48 10.80
CA ARG A 295 -31.35 37.74 11.34
C ARG A 295 -32.72 38.04 10.78
N ASP A 296 -32.92 37.76 9.50
CA ASP A 296 -34.14 38.13 8.77
C ASP A 296 -35.24 37.04 8.89
N GLY A 297 -34.94 35.92 9.56
CA GLY A 297 -35.86 34.78 9.71
C GLY A 297 -36.11 34.01 8.41
N SER A 298 -35.24 34.17 7.41
CA SER A 298 -35.35 33.45 6.13
C SER A 298 -35.06 31.96 6.34
N GLN A 299 -35.89 31.11 5.74
CA GLN A 299 -35.67 29.66 5.72
C GLN A 299 -34.53 29.24 4.78
N THR A 300 -34.12 30.10 3.84
CA THR A 300 -33.07 29.77 2.87
C THR A 300 -32.02 30.89 2.75
N PRO A 301 -30.72 30.58 2.94
CA PRO A 301 -29.65 31.54 2.70
C PRO A 301 -29.35 31.69 1.21
N ASP A 302 -29.15 32.92 0.73
CA ASP A 302 -28.68 33.15 -0.64
C ASP A 302 -27.17 32.88 -0.77
N LEU A 303 -26.83 31.64 -1.14
CA LEU A 303 -25.47 31.19 -1.33
C LEU A 303 -25.00 31.28 -2.79
N ARG A 304 -25.89 31.55 -3.74
CA ARG A 304 -25.56 31.58 -5.18
C ARG A 304 -24.65 32.76 -5.51
N GLY A 305 -24.77 33.86 -4.77
CA GLY A 305 -23.91 35.03 -4.90
C GLY A 305 -22.45 34.80 -4.49
N CYS A 306 -22.14 33.68 -3.83
CA CYS A 306 -20.79 33.40 -3.33
C CYS A 306 -19.84 32.78 -4.36
N ALA A 307 -20.37 32.20 -5.46
CA ALA A 307 -19.55 31.72 -6.57
C ALA A 307 -19.83 32.55 -7.84
N LYS A 308 -18.82 33.30 -8.32
CA LYS A 308 -18.93 34.08 -9.55
C LYS A 308 -18.50 33.24 -10.77
N PRO A 309 -19.28 33.23 -11.87
CA PRO A 309 -18.88 32.54 -13.09
C PRO A 309 -17.57 33.10 -13.66
N GLY A 310 -16.68 32.23 -14.16
CA GLY A 310 -15.44 32.60 -14.86
C GLY A 310 -14.18 32.67 -14.00
N ASP A 311 -14.29 32.44 -12.68
CA ASP A 311 -13.14 32.35 -11.78
C ASP A 311 -12.52 30.94 -11.82
N ARG A 312 -11.25 30.85 -12.21
CA ARG A 312 -10.51 29.58 -12.33
C ARG A 312 -10.31 28.90 -10.98
N ASP A 313 -10.15 29.65 -9.90
CA ASP A 313 -9.90 29.11 -8.57
C ASP A 313 -11.19 28.50 -8.00
N LEU A 314 -12.34 29.16 -8.22
CA LEU A 314 -13.65 28.61 -7.87
C LEU A 314 -13.99 27.35 -8.66
N ALA A 315 -13.59 27.26 -9.93
CA ALA A 315 -13.75 26.04 -10.74
C ALA A 315 -12.92 24.86 -10.19
N LEU A 316 -11.71 25.13 -9.69
CA LEU A 316 -10.89 24.11 -9.03
C LEU A 316 -11.52 23.68 -7.70
N LEU A 317 -12.00 24.61 -6.88
CA LEU A 317 -12.69 24.30 -5.62
C LEU A 317 -13.94 23.44 -5.83
N ALA A 318 -14.77 23.76 -6.84
CA ALA A 318 -15.95 22.99 -7.20
C ALA A 318 -15.62 21.53 -7.58
N ARG A 319 -14.42 21.30 -8.12
CA ARG A 319 -13.94 19.98 -8.51
C ARG A 319 -13.35 19.17 -7.34
N PHE A 320 -12.53 19.81 -6.50
CA PHE A 320 -11.70 19.09 -5.52
C PHE A 320 -12.30 19.01 -4.10
N MET A 321 -13.07 20.02 -3.68
CA MET A 321 -13.57 20.09 -2.31
C MET A 321 -14.62 19.03 -1.94
N PRO A 322 -15.57 18.65 -2.81
CA PRO A 322 -16.57 17.61 -2.48
C PRO A 322 -15.93 16.31 -1.99
N GLN A 323 -14.82 15.94 -2.60
CA GLN A 323 -14.08 14.76 -2.19
C GLN A 323 -13.40 14.93 -0.83
N GLN A 324 -12.84 16.09 -0.51
CA GLN A 324 -12.23 16.31 0.81
C GLN A 324 -13.28 16.16 1.93
N TYR A 325 -14.52 16.60 1.69
CA TYR A 325 -15.61 16.41 2.65
C TYR A 325 -16.03 14.95 2.79
N GLN A 326 -16.10 14.19 1.69
CA GLN A 326 -16.33 12.75 1.73
C GLN A 326 -15.21 12.00 2.46
N SER A 327 -13.94 12.38 2.22
CA SER A 327 -12.80 11.82 2.94
C SER A 327 -12.84 12.16 4.43
N CYS A 328 -13.23 13.38 4.80
CA CYS A 328 -13.45 13.75 6.20
C CYS A 328 -14.46 12.81 6.88
N HIS A 329 -15.64 12.62 6.27
CA HIS A 329 -16.67 11.70 6.75
C HIS A 329 -16.14 10.27 6.95
N ALA A 330 -15.49 9.72 5.92
CA ALA A 330 -14.95 8.37 5.97
C ALA A 330 -13.88 8.21 7.07
N GLN A 331 -12.99 9.20 7.22
CA GLN A 331 -11.93 9.19 8.23
C GLN A 331 -12.48 9.28 9.65
N ILE A 332 -13.53 10.09 9.88
CA ILE A 332 -14.20 10.19 11.18
C ILE A 332 -14.79 8.85 11.61
N ALA A 333 -15.41 8.10 10.69
CA ALA A 333 -15.93 6.77 11.00
C ALA A 333 -14.82 5.81 11.47
N GLY A 334 -13.61 5.92 10.92
CA GLY A 334 -12.43 5.19 11.38
C GLY A 334 -11.96 5.64 12.77
N LEU A 335 -11.83 6.96 12.97
CA LEU A 335 -11.42 7.55 14.24
C LEU A 335 -12.38 7.18 15.38
N ARG A 336 -13.69 7.12 15.14
CA ARG A 336 -14.67 6.71 16.15
C ARG A 336 -14.43 5.28 16.68
N LYS A 337 -13.84 4.39 15.89
CA LYS A 337 -13.49 3.03 16.35
C LYS A 337 -12.24 3.02 17.22
N LEU A 338 -11.34 3.99 17.02
CA LEU A 338 -10.06 4.08 17.72
C LEU A 338 -10.17 4.89 19.02
N TYR A 339 -10.96 5.98 19.02
CA TYR A 339 -11.06 6.92 20.13
C TYR A 339 -12.39 6.80 20.86
N THR A 340 -12.52 5.88 21.81
CA THR A 340 -13.81 5.54 22.48
C THR A 340 -14.21 6.48 23.62
N ALA A 341 -13.33 7.38 24.06
CA ALA A 341 -13.64 8.33 25.13
C ALA A 341 -14.83 9.24 24.75
N ALA A 342 -15.76 9.48 25.68
CA ALA A 342 -16.99 10.24 25.41
C ALA A 342 -16.72 11.63 24.79
N ALA A 343 -15.75 12.38 25.33
CA ALA A 343 -15.37 13.68 24.79
C ALA A 343 -14.83 13.60 23.36
N ALA A 344 -14.10 12.54 23.01
CA ALA A 344 -13.60 12.31 21.65
C ALA A 344 -14.74 11.95 20.69
N GLN A 345 -15.67 11.09 21.11
CA GLN A 345 -16.85 10.74 20.32
C GLN A 345 -17.73 11.96 20.02
N GLU A 346 -17.96 12.81 21.02
CA GLU A 346 -18.71 14.05 20.85
C GLU A 346 -17.99 15.05 19.94
N ALA A 347 -16.67 15.19 20.08
CA ALA A 347 -15.87 16.05 19.22
C ALA A 347 -15.84 15.57 17.76
N LEU A 348 -15.68 14.26 17.55
CA LEU A 348 -15.77 13.64 16.22
C LEU A 348 -17.16 13.81 15.62
N THR A 349 -18.22 13.74 16.43
CA THR A 349 -19.59 14.01 15.95
C THR A 349 -19.79 15.45 15.53
N ALA A 350 -19.20 16.42 16.24
CA ALA A 350 -19.21 17.80 15.79
C ALA A 350 -18.45 18.00 14.47
N ALA A 351 -17.30 17.34 14.29
CA ALA A 351 -16.55 17.38 13.04
C ALA A 351 -17.32 16.73 11.88
N ASP A 352 -18.05 15.64 12.14
CA ASP A 352 -18.88 14.91 11.18
C ASP A 352 -20.02 15.80 10.65
N GLN A 353 -20.75 16.41 11.58
CA GLN A 353 -21.80 17.40 11.28
C GLN A 353 -21.26 18.57 10.47
N TYR A 354 -20.05 19.03 10.77
CA TYR A 354 -19.40 20.08 9.99
C TYR A 354 -19.10 19.63 8.55
N CYS A 355 -18.51 18.44 8.37
CA CYS A 355 -18.19 17.93 7.03
C CYS A 355 -19.46 17.66 6.19
N GLU A 356 -20.56 17.27 6.82
CA GLU A 356 -21.86 17.09 6.16
C GLU A 356 -22.46 18.42 5.73
N LEU A 357 -22.44 19.39 6.63
CA LEU A 357 -22.90 20.74 6.36
C LEU A 357 -22.11 21.38 5.21
N GLN A 358 -20.79 21.24 5.19
CA GLN A 358 -19.96 21.79 4.10
C GLN A 358 -20.28 21.15 2.75
N THR A 359 -20.58 19.84 2.73
CA THR A 359 -21.03 19.16 1.50
C THR A 359 -22.30 19.82 0.95
N ARG A 360 -23.28 20.09 1.83
CA ARG A 360 -24.54 20.76 1.45
C ARG A 360 -24.32 22.22 1.01
N ILE A 361 -23.52 22.98 1.75
CA ILE A 361 -23.19 24.38 1.42
C ILE A 361 -22.50 24.45 0.04
N TYR A 362 -21.50 23.61 -0.22
CA TYR A 362 -20.81 23.59 -1.51
C TYR A 362 -21.74 23.18 -2.65
N GLY A 363 -22.65 22.23 -2.42
CA GLY A 363 -23.70 21.87 -3.38
C GLY A 363 -24.63 23.03 -3.72
N ALA A 364 -25.00 23.84 -2.71
CA ALA A 364 -25.84 25.03 -2.89
C ALA A 364 -25.11 26.19 -3.60
N VAL A 365 -23.83 26.39 -3.29
CA VAL A 365 -22.96 27.41 -3.92
C VAL A 365 -22.75 27.11 -5.41
N PHE A 366 -22.41 25.86 -5.75
CA PHE A 366 -22.03 25.46 -7.12
C PHE A 366 -23.19 24.80 -7.92
N GLN A 367 -24.44 25.04 -7.50
CA GLN A 367 -25.66 24.69 -8.23
C GLN A 367 -25.82 23.19 -8.57
N LYS A 368 -25.66 22.30 -7.58
CA LYS A 368 -26.04 20.89 -7.74
C LYS A 368 -27.33 20.50 -7.03
N ASP A 369 -27.68 21.12 -5.89
CA ASP A 369 -28.92 20.80 -5.18
C ASP A 369 -29.48 22.01 -4.41
N GLY A 370 -30.81 22.17 -4.45
CA GLY A 370 -31.55 23.10 -3.59
C GLY A 370 -31.78 22.53 -2.20
N ALA A 371 -30.71 22.08 -1.54
CA ALA A 371 -30.82 21.52 -0.18
C ALA A 371 -31.23 22.62 0.81
N GLU A 372 -32.23 22.35 1.63
CA GLU A 372 -32.66 23.23 2.72
C GLU A 372 -31.55 23.29 3.78
N ILE A 373 -30.99 24.48 4.00
CA ILE A 373 -29.94 24.74 4.98
C ILE A 373 -30.54 25.68 6.03
N ASP A 374 -30.83 25.14 7.21
CA ASP A 374 -31.25 25.95 8.36
C ASP A 374 -30.10 26.91 8.75
N PRO A 375 -30.27 28.24 8.60
CA PRO A 375 -29.18 29.19 8.77
C PRO A 375 -28.60 29.18 10.19
N GLU A 376 -29.44 29.01 11.21
CA GLU A 376 -28.99 29.05 12.60
C GLU A 376 -28.20 27.78 12.98
N THR A 377 -28.71 26.60 12.63
CA THR A 377 -27.97 25.34 12.81
C THR A 377 -26.64 25.39 12.05
N ALA A 378 -26.64 25.85 10.79
CA ALA A 378 -25.43 25.95 9.99
C ALA A 378 -24.37 26.88 10.63
N ARG A 379 -24.81 28.03 11.16
CA ARG A 379 -23.96 28.97 11.88
C ARG A 379 -23.38 28.34 13.15
N GLN A 380 -24.22 27.69 13.95
CA GLN A 380 -23.80 27.03 15.19
C GLN A 380 -22.81 25.89 14.93
N THR A 381 -23.05 25.03 13.93
CA THR A 381 -22.14 23.95 13.54
C THR A 381 -20.76 24.49 13.13
N ARG A 382 -20.73 25.55 12.32
CA ARG A 382 -19.47 26.20 11.90
C ARG A 382 -18.73 26.82 13.08
N LEU A 383 -19.44 27.54 13.96
CA LEU A 383 -18.86 28.12 15.18
C LEU A 383 -18.29 27.06 16.11
N LYS A 384 -19.02 25.96 16.31
CA LYS A 384 -18.58 24.84 17.15
C LYS A 384 -17.28 24.25 16.61
N MET A 385 -17.20 23.96 15.31
CA MET A 385 -15.97 23.41 14.71
C MET A 385 -14.78 24.35 14.86
N ASN A 386 -14.98 25.65 14.61
CA ASN A 386 -13.94 26.66 14.80
C ASN A 386 -13.45 26.72 16.26
N PHE A 387 -14.36 26.64 17.24
CA PHE A 387 -14.01 26.57 18.65
C PHE A 387 -13.20 25.31 18.99
N LEU A 388 -13.58 24.14 18.46
CA LEU A 388 -12.87 22.88 18.74
C LEU A 388 -11.44 22.89 18.20
N LEU A 389 -11.21 23.56 17.07
CA LEU A 389 -9.90 23.67 16.43
C LEU A 389 -9.09 24.91 16.85
N ASP A 390 -9.68 25.82 17.63
CA ASP A 390 -9.07 27.10 17.99
C ASP A 390 -7.76 26.91 18.78
N THR A 391 -6.63 27.15 18.12
CA THR A 391 -5.30 27.11 18.73
C THR A 391 -4.87 28.45 19.32
N LYS A 392 -5.52 29.55 18.94
CA LYS A 392 -5.16 30.93 19.32
C LYS A 392 -5.95 31.45 20.52
N GLY A 393 -6.97 30.71 20.98
CA GLY A 393 -7.80 31.12 22.11
C GLY A 393 -8.72 32.30 21.78
N MET A 394 -9.13 32.42 20.51
CA MET A 394 -10.07 33.43 20.04
C MET A 394 -11.49 33.21 20.57
N TYR A 395 -11.85 31.97 20.91
CA TYR A 395 -13.18 31.61 21.40
C TYR A 395 -13.16 31.25 22.89
N ARG A 396 -14.18 31.70 23.63
CA ARG A 396 -14.34 31.42 25.07
C ARG A 396 -15.66 30.71 25.33
N THR A 397 -15.68 29.81 26.31
CA THR A 397 -16.89 29.12 26.76
C THR A 397 -16.76 28.70 28.23
N ASP A 398 -17.86 28.79 28.96
CA ASP A 398 -17.94 28.27 30.34
C ASP A 398 -18.29 26.78 30.38
N SER A 399 -18.77 26.22 29.25
CA SER A 399 -19.14 24.81 29.14
C SER A 399 -17.92 23.91 29.31
N ALA A 400 -17.90 23.15 30.41
CA ALA A 400 -16.88 22.13 30.66
C ALA A 400 -16.90 21.03 29.58
N GLN A 401 -18.09 20.69 29.08
CA GLN A 401 -18.27 19.69 28.02
C GLN A 401 -17.61 20.15 26.72
N LEU A 402 -17.83 21.39 26.29
CA LEU A 402 -17.19 21.93 25.08
C LEU A 402 -15.66 21.99 25.23
N ARG A 403 -15.15 22.40 26.39
CA ARG A 403 -13.70 22.38 26.66
C ARG A 403 -13.12 20.96 26.57
N ALA A 404 -13.83 19.96 27.08
CA ALA A 404 -13.40 18.56 26.98
C ALA A 404 -13.40 18.07 25.52
N GLN A 405 -14.41 18.40 24.73
CA GLN A 405 -14.46 18.09 23.29
C GLN A 405 -13.27 18.71 22.54
N ALA A 406 -12.99 20.00 22.79
CA ALA A 406 -11.88 20.71 22.14
C ALA A 406 -10.52 20.08 22.50
N ALA A 407 -10.32 19.75 23.78
CA ALA A 407 -9.11 19.07 24.23
C ALA A 407 -8.94 17.69 23.58
N ALA A 408 -10.03 16.92 23.46
CA ALA A 408 -10.01 15.62 22.81
C ALA A 408 -9.67 15.70 21.31
N LEU A 409 -10.28 16.62 20.56
CA LEU A 409 -9.98 16.80 19.14
C LEU A 409 -8.54 17.23 18.91
N LYS A 410 -8.03 18.17 19.73
CA LYS A 410 -6.62 18.60 19.66
C LYS A 410 -5.66 17.48 20.03
N ALA A 411 -6.01 16.62 20.99
CA ALA A 411 -5.22 15.45 21.33
C ALA A 411 -5.11 14.47 20.15
N ILE A 412 -6.21 14.23 19.42
CA ILE A 412 -6.19 13.45 18.17
C ILE A 412 -5.25 14.12 17.17
N LEU A 413 -5.40 15.42 16.90
CA LEU A 413 -4.64 16.13 15.86
C LEU A 413 -3.14 16.31 16.17
N ARG A 414 -2.75 16.20 17.44
CA ARG A 414 -1.34 16.23 17.88
C ARG A 414 -0.69 14.85 17.96
N ARG A 415 -1.48 13.79 17.82
CA ARG A 415 -1.00 12.41 17.90
C ARG A 415 -0.03 11.99 16.79
N PRO A 416 -0.13 12.49 15.54
CA PRO A 416 0.76 12.03 14.48
C PRO A 416 2.24 12.17 14.85
N GLY A 417 2.99 11.07 14.79
CA GLY A 417 4.45 11.08 14.86
C GLY A 417 5.10 11.34 13.49
N GLU A 418 6.42 11.52 13.47
CA GLU A 418 7.19 11.80 12.25
C GLU A 418 7.00 10.72 11.18
N LEU A 419 7.01 9.44 11.59
CA LEU A 419 6.84 8.32 10.66
C LEU A 419 5.45 8.33 10.00
N ALA A 420 4.38 8.51 10.79
CA ALA A 420 3.02 8.61 10.25
C ALA A 420 2.89 9.78 9.28
N LEU A 421 3.45 10.95 9.61
CA LEU A 421 3.48 12.10 8.70
C LEU A 421 4.31 11.83 7.43
N ALA A 422 5.44 11.14 7.55
CA ALA A 422 6.27 10.75 6.42
C ALA A 422 5.54 9.77 5.49
N VAL A 423 4.85 8.76 6.04
CA VAL A 423 3.99 7.84 5.27
C VAL A 423 2.88 8.62 4.57
N ILE A 424 2.13 9.44 5.30
CA ILE A 424 1.00 10.18 4.74
C ILE A 424 1.44 11.22 3.71
N SER A 425 2.59 11.87 3.87
CA SER A 425 3.11 12.82 2.89
C SER A 425 3.57 12.15 1.58
N ARG A 426 4.13 10.94 1.66
CA ARG A 426 4.61 10.14 0.52
C ARG A 426 3.52 9.35 -0.17
N SER A 427 2.53 8.85 0.57
CA SER A 427 1.26 8.47 -0.04
C SER A 427 0.74 9.73 -0.74
N GLY A 428 0.46 9.61 -2.04
CA GLY A 428 -0.05 10.74 -2.82
C GLY A 428 -1.37 11.22 -2.24
N CYS A 429 -2.10 12.13 -2.91
CA CYS A 429 -3.53 12.17 -2.57
C CYS A 429 -4.06 10.73 -2.71
N PRO A 430 -4.97 10.25 -1.85
CA PRO A 430 -5.69 9.03 -2.15
C PRO A 430 -6.44 9.30 -3.47
N TYR A 431 -5.84 8.87 -4.59
CA TYR A 431 -6.20 9.25 -5.97
C TYR A 431 -7.25 8.28 -6.53
N TRP A 432 -8.25 7.90 -5.74
CA TRP A 432 -9.53 7.42 -6.30
C TRP A 432 -10.44 8.59 -6.71
N SER A 433 -9.88 9.81 -6.77
CA SER A 433 -10.68 11.01 -6.62
C SER A 433 -10.01 12.35 -6.90
N CYS A 434 -8.70 12.41 -7.10
CA CYS A 434 -8.12 13.56 -7.76
C CYS A 434 -8.13 13.23 -9.26
N GLU A 435 -9.27 13.55 -9.85
CA GLU A 435 -9.71 13.24 -11.21
C GLU A 435 -8.68 13.70 -12.28
N ARG A 436 -7.84 12.76 -12.72
CA ARG A 436 -7.37 12.69 -14.11
C ARG A 436 -8.10 11.55 -14.79
#